data_AF-A0A1M7M3Q1-F1
#
_entry.id   AF-A0A1M7M3Q1-F1
#
_cell.length_a   1.000
_cell.length_b   1.000
_cell.length_c   1.000
_cell.angle_alpha   90.00
_cell.angle_beta   90.00
_cell.angle_gamma   90.00
#
_symmetry.space_group_name_H-M   'P 1'
#
loop_
_entity.id
_entity.type
_entity.pdbx_description
1 polymer ?
#
loop_
_entity_poly.entity_id
_entity_poly.type
_entity_poly.pdbx_seq_one_letter_code
_entity_poly.pdbx_strand_id
1 'polypeptide(L)'
;MTESDSPAEAAEAAEAQLASLVDEATALAGELAEADARRLRASVVRPLSALLRRPAGHAPTSPGPASAGPGTSGERLWALAQEATRLRARPQAPAELIEATAALQDLVCGRGDDHDTAARHAELRRLQAALPAAIMPAPDGPYLVTDARYVTDHLGEPVATTPTTALCRCGASALKPLCDGTHATTGFTSGKDPKRVPDHRETHVGQQVDVLDNRGICQHSGYCTDRLASVFHQRGEPFVTPSGGRMDEIVRAVRDCPSGALSFAIDQVEARDAVDRHGTREPAIEVSKDGPYRVTGAIPLVQEDGTAVPRDQGASLEHYALCRCGQSRNKPFCSGMHWYVGFRDPVPEADHRPSIFEWAGGLPALERMTRLFYEKHVPQDPLLAPLFASMSPDHPQRVAKWLGEVFCGPSRYSDEYGGYTRMISQHMGKGLTEEQRARWVKLLTLSAQEAGLPNDAEFRSAFGAYIEWGSRLAVENSQAGATPPPHMPVPHWDWHTAAGAPGSRVPAIAAPAAEPEAPPVLPSADEPVRFADHVKPLFRAMDRQSMTFVFDLWAHDDVSRHADAILRRLRAGTMPCDGPWPTERIDAFARWIDEGKQP
;
A
#
# COMPACT_ATOMS: atom_id res chain seq x y z
N MET A 1 -49.21 -20.58 -18.36
CA MET A 1 -49.70 -19.90 -17.15
C MET A 1 -48.57 -19.92 -16.16
N THR A 2 -47.76 -18.86 -16.13
CA THR A 2 -46.69 -18.68 -15.16
C THR A 2 -47.21 -17.68 -14.14
N GLU A 3 -47.34 -18.13 -12.90
CA GLU A 3 -47.65 -17.30 -11.74
C GLU A 3 -46.61 -16.19 -11.65
N SER A 4 -47.05 -14.93 -11.81
CA SER A 4 -46.25 -13.79 -11.40
C SER A 4 -46.55 -13.53 -9.94
N ASP A 5 -45.57 -13.76 -9.06
CA ASP A 5 -45.64 -13.34 -7.65
C ASP A 5 -46.03 -11.86 -7.58
N SER A 6 -47.00 -11.55 -6.73
CA SER A 6 -47.44 -10.18 -6.50
C SER A 6 -46.32 -9.37 -5.83
N PRO A 7 -46.16 -8.06 -6.12
CA PRO A 7 -45.21 -7.19 -5.43
C PRO A 7 -45.32 -7.22 -3.89
N ALA A 8 -46.51 -7.53 -3.37
CA ALA A 8 -46.76 -7.69 -1.93
C ALA A 8 -46.13 -8.97 -1.37
N GLU A 9 -46.23 -10.10 -2.09
CA GLU A 9 -45.64 -11.38 -1.69
C GLU A 9 -44.11 -11.32 -1.73
N ALA A 10 -43.55 -10.62 -2.71
CA ALA A 10 -42.10 -10.37 -2.79
C ALA A 10 -41.58 -9.50 -1.63
N ALA A 11 -42.37 -8.51 -1.18
CA ALA A 11 -42.03 -7.67 -0.04
C ALA A 11 -42.10 -8.44 1.29
N GLU A 12 -43.16 -9.25 1.48
CA GLU A 12 -43.33 -10.11 2.66
C GLU A 12 -42.21 -11.15 2.75
N ALA A 13 -41.84 -11.78 1.63
CA ALA A 13 -40.72 -12.70 1.57
C ALA A 13 -39.37 -12.01 1.91
N ALA A 14 -39.16 -10.77 1.45
CA ALA A 14 -37.95 -10.01 1.78
C ALA A 14 -37.89 -9.64 3.27
N GLU A 15 -39.02 -9.27 3.88
CA GLU A 15 -39.13 -9.00 5.32
C GLU A 15 -38.85 -10.27 6.15
N ALA A 16 -39.41 -11.41 5.76
CA ALA A 16 -39.15 -12.69 6.41
C ALA A 16 -37.66 -13.10 6.31
N GLN A 17 -37.02 -12.85 5.16
CA GLN A 17 -35.58 -13.08 4.98
C GLN A 17 -34.75 -12.17 5.90
N LEU A 18 -35.11 -10.89 6.03
CA LEU A 18 -34.44 -9.96 6.94
C LEU A 18 -34.61 -10.35 8.41
N ALA A 19 -35.81 -10.79 8.83
CA ALA A 19 -36.06 -11.30 10.18
C ALA A 19 -35.19 -12.53 10.47
N SER A 20 -35.11 -13.47 9.52
CA SER A 20 -34.25 -14.65 9.64
C SER A 20 -32.77 -14.30 9.78
N LEU A 21 -32.27 -13.29 9.04
CA LEU A 21 -30.90 -12.80 9.22
C LEU A 21 -30.65 -12.26 10.63
N VAL A 22 -31.60 -11.51 11.19
CA VAL A 22 -31.49 -10.94 12.55
C VAL A 22 -31.44 -12.03 13.59
N ASP A 23 -32.32 -13.02 13.50
CA ASP A 23 -32.39 -14.13 14.45
C ASP A 23 -31.10 -14.97 14.43
N GLU A 24 -30.61 -15.31 13.24
CA GLU A 24 -29.36 -16.08 13.08
C GLU A 24 -28.13 -15.30 13.54
N ALA A 25 -28.04 -14.00 13.21
CA ALA A 25 -26.96 -13.14 13.70
C ALA A 25 -26.97 -13.02 15.24
N THR A 26 -28.16 -12.96 15.84
CA THR A 26 -28.33 -12.88 17.29
C THR A 26 -27.92 -14.19 17.96
N ALA A 27 -28.30 -15.33 17.39
CA ALA A 27 -27.89 -16.65 17.86
C ALA A 27 -26.36 -16.81 17.80
N LEU A 28 -25.75 -16.50 16.65
CA LEU A 28 -24.29 -16.57 16.48
C LEU A 28 -23.53 -15.66 17.46
N ALA A 29 -24.07 -14.48 17.77
CA ALA A 29 -23.45 -13.59 18.76
C ALA A 29 -23.41 -14.18 20.19
N GLY A 30 -24.18 -15.22 20.48
CA GLY A 30 -24.10 -16.00 21.73
C GLY A 30 -23.01 -17.08 21.73
N GLU A 31 -22.48 -17.45 20.57
CA GLU A 31 -21.52 -18.56 20.38
C GLU A 31 -20.09 -18.07 20.10
N LEU A 32 -19.94 -16.88 19.52
CA LEU A 32 -18.64 -16.34 19.11
C LEU A 32 -17.86 -15.68 20.26
N ALA A 33 -16.56 -15.50 20.06
CA ALA A 33 -15.71 -14.72 20.95
C ALA A 33 -16.25 -13.28 21.13
N GLU A 34 -16.04 -12.70 22.32
CA GLU A 34 -16.69 -11.45 22.71
C GLU A 34 -16.42 -10.27 21.75
N ALA A 35 -15.22 -10.19 21.15
CA ALA A 35 -14.91 -9.15 20.15
C ALA A 35 -15.82 -9.26 18.91
N ASP A 36 -15.98 -10.46 18.37
CA ASP A 36 -16.80 -10.72 17.18
C ASP A 36 -18.29 -10.66 17.50
N ALA A 37 -18.68 -11.16 18.67
CA ALA A 37 -20.04 -11.05 19.18
C ALA A 37 -20.48 -9.59 19.33
N ARG A 38 -19.60 -8.73 19.85
CA ARG A 38 -19.84 -7.28 19.91
C ARG A 38 -19.96 -6.67 18.52
N ARG A 39 -19.10 -7.07 17.59
CA ARG A 39 -19.15 -6.59 16.20
C ARG A 39 -20.46 -6.99 15.50
N LEU A 40 -20.91 -8.23 15.65
CA LEU A 40 -22.22 -8.69 15.16
C LEU A 40 -23.37 -7.88 15.75
N ARG A 41 -23.40 -7.69 17.08
CA ARG A 41 -24.46 -6.91 17.74
C ARG A 41 -24.51 -5.47 17.23
N ALA A 42 -23.36 -4.80 17.17
CA ALA A 42 -23.28 -3.38 16.83
C ALA A 42 -23.49 -3.08 15.34
N SER A 43 -22.96 -3.93 14.46
CA SER A 43 -22.88 -3.65 13.02
C SER A 43 -23.76 -4.55 12.15
N VAL A 44 -24.41 -5.58 12.70
CA VAL A 44 -25.32 -6.48 11.95
C VAL A 44 -26.71 -6.47 12.57
N VAL A 45 -26.85 -6.92 13.82
CA VAL A 45 -28.15 -7.06 14.49
C VAL A 45 -28.84 -5.71 14.64
N ARG A 46 -28.13 -4.68 15.15
CA ARG A 46 -28.67 -3.33 15.32
C ARG A 46 -29.21 -2.73 14.01
N PRO A 47 -28.43 -2.57 12.93
CA PRO A 47 -28.94 -1.94 11.71
C PRO A 47 -30.09 -2.75 11.08
N LEU A 48 -29.99 -4.08 11.01
CA LEU A 48 -31.08 -4.90 10.45
C LEU A 48 -32.38 -4.82 11.31
N SER A 49 -32.25 -4.79 12.64
CA SER A 49 -33.40 -4.59 13.52
C SER A 49 -34.03 -3.20 13.36
N ALA A 50 -33.22 -2.18 13.08
CA ALA A 50 -33.73 -0.84 12.79
C ALA A 50 -34.51 -0.81 11.47
N LEU A 51 -34.00 -1.50 10.45
CA LEU A 51 -34.66 -1.66 9.15
C LEU A 51 -36.03 -2.34 9.29
N LEU A 52 -36.13 -3.44 10.05
CA LEU A 52 -37.41 -4.13 10.33
C LEU A 52 -38.43 -3.26 11.10
N ARG A 53 -37.96 -2.24 11.84
CA ARG A 53 -38.83 -1.31 12.57
C ARG A 53 -39.24 -0.09 11.74
N ARG A 54 -38.68 0.12 10.54
CA ARG A 54 -39.13 1.21 9.66
C ARG A 54 -40.60 0.96 9.36
N PRO A 55 -41.48 1.98 9.45
CA PRO A 55 -42.91 1.77 9.31
C PRO A 55 -43.24 1.30 7.88
N ALA A 56 -43.41 -0.01 7.74
CA ALA A 56 -44.11 -0.66 6.65
C ALA A 56 -45.39 -1.28 7.24
N GLY A 57 -46.33 -0.45 7.69
CA GLY A 57 -47.72 -0.88 7.90
C GLY A 57 -48.02 -2.06 8.84
N HIS A 58 -47.10 -2.64 9.61
CA HIS A 58 -47.39 -3.67 10.60
C HIS A 58 -46.41 -3.65 11.79
N ALA A 59 -46.90 -4.10 12.95
CA ALA A 59 -46.14 -4.16 14.19
C ALA A 59 -45.18 -5.37 14.18
N PRO A 60 -43.94 -5.23 14.67
CA PRO A 60 -43.01 -6.35 14.75
C PRO A 60 -43.51 -7.41 15.75
N THR A 61 -43.50 -8.67 15.34
CA THR A 61 -43.64 -9.81 16.25
C THR A 61 -42.36 -9.96 17.08
N SER A 62 -42.50 -10.15 18.39
CA SER A 62 -41.37 -10.43 19.28
C SER A 62 -40.56 -11.62 18.76
N PRO A 63 -39.21 -11.54 18.72
CA PRO A 63 -38.39 -12.64 18.28
C PRO A 63 -38.62 -13.84 19.21
N GLY A 64 -38.93 -14.99 18.61
CA GLY A 64 -38.97 -16.27 19.32
C GLY A 64 -37.54 -16.69 19.72
N PRO A 65 -37.39 -17.64 20.64
CA PRO A 65 -36.07 -18.17 20.97
C PRO A 65 -35.45 -18.80 19.71
N ALA A 66 -34.37 -18.21 19.21
CA ALA A 66 -33.63 -18.73 18.07
C ALA A 66 -33.03 -20.10 18.43
N SER A 67 -33.44 -21.15 17.73
CA SER A 67 -32.79 -22.46 17.81
C SER A 67 -31.51 -22.42 16.97
N ALA A 68 -30.39 -22.91 17.52
CA ALA A 68 -29.15 -23.03 16.76
C ALA A 68 -29.36 -23.85 15.47
N GLY A 69 -29.06 -23.25 14.31
CA GLY A 69 -29.06 -23.94 13.03
C GLY A 69 -28.00 -25.05 12.97
N PRO A 70 -28.13 -26.01 12.03
CA PRO A 70 -27.12 -27.05 11.85
C PRO A 70 -25.79 -26.46 11.34
N GLY A 71 -24.67 -27.02 11.79
CA GLY A 71 -23.31 -26.62 11.36
C GLY A 71 -22.49 -25.90 12.45
N THR A 72 -21.20 -25.70 12.19
CA THR A 72 -20.32 -24.94 13.08
C THR A 72 -20.65 -23.44 13.02
N SER A 73 -20.31 -22.68 14.07
CA SER A 73 -20.53 -21.22 14.07
C SER A 73 -19.77 -20.51 12.94
N GLY A 74 -18.66 -21.08 12.44
CA GLY A 74 -17.93 -20.57 11.27
C GLY A 74 -18.68 -20.78 9.96
N GLU A 75 -19.20 -21.99 9.71
CA GLU A 75 -20.00 -22.31 8.53
C GLU A 75 -21.30 -21.49 8.49
N ARG A 76 -21.95 -21.36 9.64
CA ARG A 76 -23.18 -20.55 9.79
C ARG A 76 -22.92 -19.07 9.54
N LEU A 77 -21.83 -18.52 10.08
CA LEU A 77 -21.44 -17.12 9.82
C LEU A 77 -21.12 -16.87 8.34
N TRP A 78 -20.48 -17.84 7.68
CA TRP A 78 -20.25 -17.79 6.23
C TRP A 78 -21.57 -17.81 5.44
N ALA A 79 -22.48 -18.73 5.75
CA ALA A 79 -23.80 -18.79 5.11
C ALA A 79 -24.59 -17.48 5.31
N LEU A 80 -24.53 -16.91 6.51
CA LEU A 80 -25.13 -15.63 6.84
C LEU A 80 -24.56 -14.48 5.98
N ALA A 81 -23.24 -14.43 5.80
CA ALA A 81 -22.58 -13.44 4.95
C ALA A 81 -22.98 -13.58 3.47
N GLN A 82 -23.08 -14.81 2.96
CA GLN A 82 -23.55 -15.06 1.60
C GLN A 82 -25.00 -14.59 1.41
N GLU A 83 -25.89 -14.88 2.36
CA GLU A 83 -27.29 -14.49 2.26
C GLU A 83 -27.49 -12.98 2.32
N ALA A 84 -26.84 -12.30 3.27
CA ALA A 84 -26.85 -10.84 3.33
C ALA A 84 -26.32 -10.21 2.02
N THR A 85 -25.28 -10.81 1.43
CA THR A 85 -24.70 -10.36 0.15
C THR A 85 -25.68 -10.53 -1.02
N ARG A 86 -26.45 -11.63 -1.07
CA ARG A 86 -27.51 -11.82 -2.08
C ARG A 86 -28.64 -10.80 -1.94
N LEU A 87 -29.07 -10.53 -0.71
CA LEU A 87 -30.10 -9.54 -0.43
C LEU A 87 -29.63 -8.14 -0.81
N ARG A 88 -28.38 -7.80 -0.47
CA ARG A 88 -27.73 -6.56 -0.90
C ARG A 88 -27.67 -6.40 -2.42
N ALA A 89 -27.43 -7.48 -3.16
CA ALA A 89 -27.30 -7.44 -4.61
C ALA A 89 -28.61 -7.05 -5.33
N ARG A 90 -29.74 -6.98 -4.61
CA ARG A 90 -31.00 -6.46 -5.15
C ARG A 90 -30.91 -4.93 -5.35
N PRO A 91 -31.63 -4.37 -6.33
CA PRO A 91 -31.64 -2.92 -6.55
C PRO A 91 -32.06 -2.15 -5.28
N GLN A 92 -31.43 -1.00 -5.04
CA GLN A 92 -31.80 -0.07 -3.96
C GLN A 92 -31.80 -0.69 -2.56
N ALA A 93 -30.81 -1.55 -2.26
CA ALA A 93 -30.62 -2.07 -0.92
C ALA A 93 -30.46 -0.92 0.10
N PRO A 94 -31.18 -0.95 1.24
CA PRO A 94 -31.12 0.11 2.25
C PRO A 94 -29.76 0.16 2.94
N ALA A 95 -29.40 1.34 3.45
CA ALA A 95 -28.09 1.58 4.05
C ALA A 95 -27.80 0.61 5.21
N GLU A 96 -28.81 0.26 6.01
CA GLU A 96 -28.69 -0.67 7.13
C GLU A 96 -28.30 -2.09 6.68
N LEU A 97 -28.87 -2.59 5.58
CA LEU A 97 -28.54 -3.90 5.02
C LEU A 97 -27.12 -3.89 4.44
N ILE A 98 -26.72 -2.81 3.78
CA ILE A 98 -25.37 -2.68 3.23
C ILE A 98 -24.33 -2.61 4.37
N GLU A 99 -24.60 -1.89 5.47
CA GLU A 99 -23.75 -1.86 6.66
C GLU A 99 -23.59 -3.26 7.27
N ALA A 100 -24.71 -3.96 7.47
CA ALA A 100 -24.71 -5.33 7.99
C ALA A 100 -23.93 -6.29 7.09
N THR A 101 -24.12 -6.18 5.78
CA THR A 101 -23.37 -6.98 4.80
C THR A 101 -21.88 -6.69 4.89
N ALA A 102 -21.48 -5.43 5.00
CA ALA A 102 -20.07 -5.06 5.13
C ALA A 102 -19.41 -5.70 6.37
N ALA A 103 -20.10 -5.63 7.51
CA ALA A 103 -19.61 -6.23 8.74
C ALA A 103 -19.53 -7.76 8.68
N LEU A 104 -20.51 -8.42 8.05
CA LEU A 104 -20.48 -9.87 7.85
C LEU A 104 -19.33 -10.29 6.93
N GLN A 105 -19.10 -9.59 5.82
CA GLN A 105 -17.99 -9.87 4.91
C GLN A 105 -16.64 -9.69 5.62
N ASP A 106 -16.47 -8.60 6.37
CA ASP A 106 -15.27 -8.33 7.18
C ASP A 106 -14.99 -9.47 8.18
N LEU A 107 -16.00 -9.90 8.94
CA LEU A 107 -15.87 -10.98 9.93
C LEU A 107 -15.48 -12.34 9.32
N VAL A 108 -16.03 -12.70 8.14
CA VAL A 108 -15.74 -14.00 7.51
C VAL A 108 -14.43 -14.01 6.74
N CYS A 109 -13.97 -12.86 6.25
CA CYS A 109 -12.70 -12.73 5.54
C CYS A 109 -11.53 -12.41 6.49
N GLY A 110 -11.80 -11.92 7.70
CA GLY A 110 -10.80 -11.82 8.76
C GLY A 110 -10.51 -13.13 9.50
N ARG A 111 -11.18 -14.24 9.16
CA ARG A 111 -11.04 -15.55 9.81
C ARG A 111 -10.51 -16.59 8.83
N GLY A 112 -9.33 -17.17 9.04
CA GLY A 112 -8.81 -18.28 8.23
C GLY A 112 -7.40 -18.02 7.69
N ASP A 113 -6.86 -18.96 6.92
CA ASP A 113 -5.61 -18.75 6.19
C ASP A 113 -5.84 -17.91 4.91
N ASP A 114 -4.75 -17.50 4.27
CA ASP A 114 -4.79 -16.63 3.09
C ASP A 114 -5.55 -17.26 1.91
N HIS A 115 -5.51 -18.60 1.78
CA HIS A 115 -6.17 -19.31 0.69
C HIS A 115 -7.69 -19.28 0.83
N ASP A 116 -8.19 -19.61 2.03
CA ASP A 116 -9.61 -19.54 2.36
C ASP A 116 -10.16 -18.11 2.20
N THR A 117 -9.37 -17.12 2.62
CA THR A 117 -9.73 -15.70 2.52
C THR A 117 -9.92 -15.26 1.08
N ALA A 118 -8.97 -15.62 0.20
CA ALA A 118 -9.07 -15.32 -1.23
C ALA A 118 -10.28 -15.99 -1.90
N ALA A 119 -10.58 -17.24 -1.56
CA ALA A 119 -11.74 -17.96 -2.08
C ALA A 119 -13.07 -17.31 -1.64
N ARG A 120 -13.19 -16.94 -0.37
CA ARG A 120 -14.38 -16.22 0.15
C ARG A 120 -14.54 -14.86 -0.51
N HIS A 121 -13.46 -14.10 -0.70
CA HIS A 121 -13.49 -12.85 -1.46
C HIS A 121 -14.00 -13.03 -2.89
N ALA A 122 -13.52 -14.05 -3.60
CA ALA A 122 -13.95 -14.34 -4.96
C ALA A 122 -15.45 -14.67 -5.02
N GLU A 123 -15.95 -15.47 -4.08
CA GLU A 123 -17.37 -15.84 -4.02
C GLU A 123 -18.27 -14.66 -3.66
N LEU A 124 -17.92 -13.86 -2.64
CA LEU A 124 -18.67 -12.67 -2.26
C LEU A 124 -18.75 -11.67 -3.42
N ARG A 125 -17.66 -11.51 -4.17
CA ARG A 125 -17.61 -10.68 -5.38
C ARG A 125 -18.54 -11.22 -6.45
N ARG A 126 -18.56 -12.54 -6.67
CA ARG A 126 -19.44 -13.20 -7.65
C ARG A 126 -20.92 -12.95 -7.32
N LEU A 127 -21.31 -13.06 -6.05
CA LEU A 127 -22.70 -12.87 -5.61
C LEU A 127 -23.25 -11.47 -5.88
N GLN A 128 -22.39 -10.46 -6.01
CA GLN A 128 -22.77 -9.07 -6.20
C GLN A 128 -22.12 -8.41 -7.42
N ALA A 129 -21.69 -9.21 -8.41
CA ALA A 129 -20.91 -8.75 -9.56
C ALA A 129 -21.63 -7.71 -10.44
N ALA A 130 -22.96 -7.61 -10.34
CA ALA A 130 -23.75 -6.63 -11.07
C ALA A 130 -23.74 -5.22 -10.44
N LEU A 131 -23.27 -5.08 -9.19
CA LEU A 131 -23.23 -3.79 -8.52
C LEU A 131 -22.02 -2.97 -8.99
N PRO A 132 -22.20 -1.73 -9.46
CA PRO A 132 -21.09 -0.87 -9.83
C PRO A 132 -20.34 -0.38 -8.59
N ALA A 133 -19.08 0.03 -8.79
CA ALA A 133 -18.33 0.71 -7.75
C ALA A 133 -19.02 2.02 -7.37
N ALA A 134 -19.20 2.26 -6.07
CA ALA A 134 -19.85 3.47 -5.55
C ALA A 134 -19.57 3.64 -4.06
N ILE A 135 -19.66 4.88 -3.59
CA ILE A 135 -19.61 5.24 -2.16
C ILE A 135 -20.95 5.84 -1.78
N MET A 136 -21.58 5.30 -0.73
CA MET A 136 -22.80 5.84 -0.13
C MET A 136 -22.53 6.29 1.30
N PRO A 137 -22.68 7.58 1.65
CA PRO A 137 -22.63 8.03 3.03
C PRO A 137 -23.93 7.65 3.73
N ALA A 138 -23.90 6.63 4.59
CA ALA A 138 -25.06 6.24 5.37
C ALA A 138 -25.52 7.40 6.29
N PRO A 139 -26.84 7.59 6.48
CA PRO A 139 -27.38 8.54 7.46
C PRO A 139 -26.80 8.25 8.84
N ASP A 140 -26.15 9.26 9.44
CA ASP A 140 -25.47 9.19 10.74
C ASP A 140 -24.56 7.95 10.91
N GLY A 141 -24.04 7.43 9.79
CA GLY A 141 -23.34 6.16 9.72
C GLY A 141 -22.06 6.21 8.90
N PRO A 142 -21.50 5.05 8.54
CA PRO A 142 -20.24 4.94 7.80
C PRO A 142 -20.36 5.36 6.33
N TYR A 143 -19.23 5.38 5.63
CA TYR A 143 -19.26 5.30 4.16
C TYR A 143 -19.36 3.83 3.75
N LEU A 144 -20.40 3.50 3.00
CA LEU A 144 -20.66 2.18 2.47
C LEU A 144 -20.09 2.11 1.06
N VAL A 145 -19.01 1.36 0.91
CA VAL A 145 -18.20 1.28 -0.29
C VAL A 145 -18.49 -0.03 -1.01
N THR A 146 -18.85 0.06 -2.28
CA THR A 146 -19.08 -1.07 -3.17
C THR A 146 -17.90 -1.20 -4.12
N ASP A 147 -17.31 -2.38 -4.20
CA ASP A 147 -16.24 -2.76 -5.14
C ASP A 147 -15.11 -1.72 -5.32
N ALA A 148 -14.64 -1.09 -4.23
CA ALA A 148 -13.43 -0.29 -4.30
C ALA A 148 -12.21 -1.22 -4.36
N ARG A 149 -11.63 -1.35 -5.55
CA ARG A 149 -10.51 -2.28 -5.80
C ARG A 149 -9.18 -1.80 -5.23
N TYR A 150 -8.99 -0.49 -5.17
CA TYR A 150 -7.76 0.13 -4.70
C TYR A 150 -8.05 1.01 -3.49
N VAL A 151 -7.92 0.43 -2.30
CA VAL A 151 -7.94 1.17 -1.05
C VAL A 151 -6.55 1.08 -0.44
N THR A 152 -5.90 2.21 -0.22
CA THR A 152 -4.55 2.26 0.34
C THR A 152 -4.48 3.19 1.54
N ASP A 153 -3.52 2.96 2.42
CA ASP A 153 -3.17 3.90 3.47
C ASP A 153 -2.29 5.04 2.95
N HIS A 154 -1.84 5.90 3.87
CA HIS A 154 -1.00 7.04 3.59
C HIS A 154 0.43 6.70 3.14
N LEU A 155 0.88 5.46 3.38
CA LEU A 155 2.16 4.93 2.91
C LEU A 155 2.04 4.30 1.52
N GLY A 156 0.81 4.20 1.01
CA GLY A 156 0.48 3.54 -0.25
C GLY A 156 0.14 2.06 -0.07
N GLU A 157 0.06 1.55 1.16
CA GLU A 157 -0.14 0.13 1.46
C GLU A 157 -1.60 -0.29 1.36
N PRO A 158 -1.92 -1.49 0.81
CA PRO A 158 -3.29 -1.92 0.64
C PRO A 158 -3.99 -2.05 1.99
N VAL A 159 -5.17 -1.45 2.11
CA VAL A 159 -6.06 -1.68 3.25
C VAL A 159 -6.89 -2.92 2.93
N ALA A 160 -6.90 -3.88 3.85
CA ALA A 160 -7.76 -5.07 3.73
C ALA A 160 -9.23 -4.63 3.62
N THR A 161 -9.84 -4.94 2.47
CA THR A 161 -11.22 -4.58 2.17
C THR A 161 -11.91 -5.75 1.49
N THR A 162 -13.21 -5.84 1.70
CA THR A 162 -14.09 -6.82 1.08
C THR A 162 -14.92 -6.12 -0.01
N PRO A 163 -15.55 -6.84 -0.96
CA PRO A 163 -16.28 -6.18 -2.04
C PRO A 163 -17.48 -5.34 -1.56
N THR A 164 -17.92 -5.49 -0.30
CA THR A 164 -18.74 -4.51 0.43
C THR A 164 -18.02 -4.06 1.70
N THR A 165 -17.51 -2.82 1.73
CA THR A 165 -16.74 -2.32 2.89
C THR A 165 -17.43 -1.15 3.56
N ALA A 166 -17.41 -1.09 4.90
CA ALA A 166 -17.88 0.07 5.66
C ALA A 166 -16.67 0.83 6.23
N LEU A 167 -16.43 2.05 5.75
CA LEU A 167 -15.36 2.93 6.22
C LEU A 167 -15.86 3.88 7.31
N CYS A 168 -15.05 4.07 8.36
CA CYS A 168 -15.39 4.92 9.50
C CYS A 168 -15.55 6.38 9.10
N ARG A 169 -16.73 6.95 9.36
CA ARG A 169 -16.99 8.38 9.16
C ARG A 169 -16.98 9.19 10.47
N CYS A 170 -17.27 8.54 11.60
CA CYS A 170 -17.44 9.20 12.89
C CYS A 170 -16.13 9.53 13.61
N GLY A 171 -14.99 9.00 13.15
CA GLY A 171 -13.67 9.21 13.77
C GLY A 171 -13.45 8.45 15.08
N ALA A 172 -14.39 7.63 15.53
CA ALA A 172 -14.34 6.97 16.85
C ALA A 172 -14.18 5.44 16.80
N SER A 173 -14.19 4.82 15.62
CA SER A 173 -14.05 3.36 15.50
C SER A 173 -12.72 2.86 16.08
N ALA A 174 -12.72 1.70 16.73
CA ALA A 174 -11.48 1.04 17.13
C ALA A 174 -10.77 0.34 15.95
N LEU A 175 -11.51 0.06 14.87
CA LEU A 175 -11.03 -0.68 13.70
C LEU A 175 -10.73 0.23 12.50
N LYS A 176 -10.44 1.52 12.74
CA LYS A 176 -10.12 2.47 11.66
C LYS A 176 -9.03 1.88 10.75
N PRO A 177 -9.18 2.02 9.42
CA PRO A 177 -10.18 2.86 8.73
C PRO A 177 -11.58 2.24 8.58
N LEU A 178 -11.81 1.02 9.04
CA LEU A 178 -13.11 0.34 8.98
C LEU A 178 -14.06 0.85 10.07
N CYS A 179 -15.37 0.66 9.85
CA CYS A 179 -16.41 0.98 10.82
C CYS A 179 -16.77 -0.24 11.66
N ASP A 180 -16.83 -0.08 12.98
CA ASP A 180 -17.20 -1.11 13.97
C ASP A 180 -18.57 -0.89 14.61
N GLY A 181 -19.36 0.04 14.07
CA GLY A 181 -20.69 0.42 14.60
C GLY A 181 -20.64 1.48 15.70
N THR A 182 -19.47 1.93 16.13
CA THR A 182 -19.31 2.94 17.21
C THR A 182 -20.03 4.27 16.91
N HIS A 183 -20.27 4.60 15.63
CA HIS A 183 -21.03 5.80 15.25
C HIS A 183 -22.43 5.87 15.91
N ALA A 184 -23.06 4.72 16.20
CA ALA A 184 -24.40 4.66 16.75
C ALA A 184 -24.48 5.09 18.22
N THR A 185 -23.35 5.15 18.93
CA THR A 185 -23.28 5.45 20.37
C THR A 185 -22.49 6.72 20.69
N THR A 186 -21.79 7.30 19.71
CA THR A 186 -20.95 8.50 19.92
C THR A 186 -21.67 9.83 19.71
N GLY A 187 -22.94 9.80 19.32
CA GLY A 187 -23.70 11.00 18.94
C GLY A 187 -23.24 11.60 17.61
N PHE A 188 -22.62 10.79 16.74
CA PHE A 188 -22.23 11.22 15.40
C PHE A 188 -23.45 11.63 14.57
N THR A 189 -23.32 12.72 13.83
CA THR A 189 -24.35 13.19 12.90
C THR A 189 -23.75 13.49 11.53
N SER A 190 -24.52 13.21 10.50
CA SER A 190 -24.19 13.37 9.08
C SER A 190 -24.43 14.79 8.55
N GLY A 191 -25.12 15.63 9.33
CA GLY A 191 -25.51 16.99 8.95
C GLY A 191 -24.34 17.92 8.66
N LYS A 192 -24.56 18.85 7.72
CA LYS A 192 -23.67 19.99 7.46
C LYS A 192 -23.84 21.03 8.58
N ASP A 193 -22.73 21.64 9.00
CA ASP A 193 -22.74 22.73 9.96
C ASP A 193 -23.19 24.03 9.27
N PRO A 194 -24.15 24.79 9.82
CA PRO A 194 -24.53 26.10 9.30
C PRO A 194 -23.35 27.08 9.18
N LYS A 195 -22.30 26.92 9.99
CA LYS A 195 -21.07 27.72 10.00
C LYS A 195 -19.99 27.22 9.03
N ARG A 196 -20.31 26.30 8.11
CA ARG A 196 -19.37 25.90 7.04
C ARG A 196 -19.03 27.10 6.15
N VAL A 197 -17.91 27.01 5.45
CA VAL A 197 -17.58 27.97 4.40
C VAL A 197 -18.67 27.91 3.32
N PRO A 198 -19.32 29.03 2.97
CA PRO A 198 -20.38 29.03 1.96
C PRO A 198 -19.87 28.55 0.60
N ASP A 199 -20.79 27.98 -0.18
CA ASP A 199 -20.54 27.70 -1.59
C ASP A 199 -20.37 29.04 -2.33
N HIS A 200 -19.14 29.34 -2.72
CA HIS A 200 -18.81 30.55 -3.45
C HIS A 200 -17.62 30.29 -4.34
N ARG A 201 -17.88 30.28 -5.66
CA ARG A 201 -16.85 30.13 -6.67
C ARG A 201 -16.30 31.50 -7.07
N GLU A 202 -15.01 31.68 -6.90
CA GLU A 202 -14.26 32.88 -7.29
C GLU A 202 -13.40 32.60 -8.53
N THR A 203 -13.25 33.61 -9.39
CA THR A 203 -12.36 33.57 -10.55
C THR A 203 -11.26 34.59 -10.35
N HIS A 204 -10.03 34.11 -10.26
CA HIS A 204 -8.84 34.95 -10.17
C HIS A 204 -8.22 35.05 -11.56
N VAL A 205 -8.23 36.26 -12.12
CA VAL A 205 -7.76 36.52 -13.48
C VAL A 205 -6.24 36.53 -13.54
N GLY A 206 -5.66 35.81 -14.49
CA GLY A 206 -4.22 35.75 -14.73
C GLY A 206 -3.82 36.22 -16.13
N GLN A 207 -2.53 36.46 -16.34
CA GLN A 207 -2.00 36.81 -17.67
C GLN A 207 -1.99 35.64 -18.67
N GLN A 208 -1.82 34.41 -18.18
CA GLN A 208 -1.71 33.20 -19.01
C GLN A 208 -2.88 32.23 -18.79
N VAL A 209 -3.44 32.20 -17.57
CA VAL A 209 -4.47 31.26 -17.14
C VAL A 209 -5.21 31.87 -15.96
N ASP A 210 -6.51 31.67 -15.89
CA ASP A 210 -7.32 32.04 -14.74
C ASP A 210 -7.41 30.87 -13.75
N VAL A 211 -7.39 31.17 -12.46
CA VAL A 211 -7.58 30.17 -11.42
C VAL A 211 -8.99 30.29 -10.86
N LEU A 212 -9.70 29.16 -10.81
CA LEU A 212 -11.05 29.06 -10.27
C LEU A 212 -10.96 28.39 -8.91
N ASP A 213 -11.43 29.05 -7.85
CA ASP A 213 -11.38 28.56 -6.47
C ASP A 213 -12.79 28.49 -5.89
N ASN A 214 -13.09 27.44 -5.13
CA ASN A 214 -14.27 27.41 -4.26
C ASN A 214 -13.86 26.89 -2.88
N ARG A 215 -13.72 27.84 -1.95
CA ARG A 215 -13.31 27.55 -0.57
C ARG A 215 -14.32 26.70 0.20
N GLY A 216 -15.59 26.63 -0.22
CA GLY A 216 -16.59 25.70 0.32
C GLY A 216 -16.18 24.23 0.17
N ILE A 217 -15.43 23.91 -0.88
CA ILE A 217 -14.95 22.56 -1.22
C ILE A 217 -13.59 22.25 -0.57
N CYS A 218 -12.84 23.28 -0.18
CA CYS A 218 -11.46 23.12 0.25
C CYS A 218 -11.35 22.28 1.53
N GLN A 219 -10.54 21.21 1.45
CA GLN A 219 -10.20 20.39 2.63
C GLN A 219 -9.05 20.98 3.47
N HIS A 220 -8.50 22.13 3.06
CA HIS A 220 -7.34 22.79 3.67
C HIS A 220 -6.10 21.89 3.80
N SER A 221 -5.73 21.18 2.72
CA SER A 221 -4.60 20.26 2.73
C SER A 221 -3.23 20.93 2.69
N GLY A 222 -3.13 22.21 2.29
CA GLY A 222 -1.86 22.92 2.12
C GLY A 222 -1.11 22.63 0.81
N TYR A 223 -1.55 21.66 0.01
CA TYR A 223 -0.82 21.22 -1.20
C TYR A 223 -0.54 22.35 -2.20
N CYS A 224 -1.50 23.26 -2.40
CA CYS A 224 -1.33 24.39 -3.31
C CYS A 224 -0.37 25.45 -2.74
N THR A 225 -0.50 25.79 -1.46
CA THR A 225 0.34 26.80 -0.79
C THR A 225 1.77 26.32 -0.59
N ASP A 226 1.97 25.04 -0.28
CA ASP A 226 3.30 24.46 -0.04
C ASP A 226 4.07 24.30 -1.36
N ARG A 227 3.35 24.01 -2.45
CA ARG A 227 3.94 23.75 -3.76
C ARG A 227 4.22 24.99 -4.57
N LEU A 228 3.34 25.99 -4.53
CA LEU A 228 3.42 27.18 -5.38
C LEU A 228 3.03 28.43 -4.61
N ALA A 229 3.80 28.73 -3.55
CA ALA A 229 3.59 29.87 -2.66
C ALA A 229 3.64 31.24 -3.36
N SER A 230 4.21 31.33 -4.57
CA SER A 230 4.17 32.55 -5.37
C SER A 230 2.79 32.83 -5.98
N VAL A 231 1.93 31.81 -6.09
CA VAL A 231 0.56 31.89 -6.61
C VAL A 231 -0.48 31.72 -5.51
N PHE A 232 -0.30 30.77 -4.58
CA PHE A 232 -1.25 30.47 -3.52
C PHE A 232 -0.70 30.89 -2.16
N HIS A 233 -1.36 31.84 -1.51
CA HIS A 233 -0.84 32.50 -0.31
C HIS A 233 -1.47 31.92 0.95
N GLN A 234 -0.68 31.32 1.84
CA GLN A 234 -1.19 30.82 3.13
C GLN A 234 -1.69 31.97 4.03
N ARG A 235 -1.03 33.13 3.93
CA ARG A 235 -1.35 34.36 4.67
C ARG A 235 -1.27 35.54 3.69
N GLY A 236 -2.39 35.99 3.20
CA GLY A 236 -2.45 37.11 2.25
C GLY A 236 -3.83 37.23 1.60
N GLU A 237 -4.16 38.46 1.22
CA GLU A 237 -5.29 38.79 0.35
C GLU A 237 -4.74 39.53 -0.88
N PRO A 238 -5.03 39.10 -2.11
CA PRO A 238 -5.87 37.93 -2.44
C PRO A 238 -5.19 36.61 -2.07
N PHE A 239 -5.99 35.56 -1.83
CA PHE A 239 -5.48 34.19 -1.63
C PHE A 239 -4.72 33.65 -2.85
N VAL A 240 -5.15 34.03 -4.06
CA VAL A 240 -4.57 33.55 -5.33
C VAL A 240 -4.07 34.72 -6.17
N THR A 241 -2.82 34.60 -6.65
CA THR A 241 -2.20 35.50 -7.64
C THR A 241 -1.74 34.67 -8.83
N PRO A 242 -2.60 34.38 -9.83
CA PRO A 242 -2.27 33.49 -10.94
C PRO A 242 -1.01 33.91 -11.71
N SER A 243 -0.79 35.22 -11.87
CA SER A 243 0.39 35.76 -12.57
C SER A 243 1.71 35.62 -11.78
N GLY A 244 1.70 35.02 -10.58
CA GLY A 244 2.89 34.77 -9.76
C GLY A 244 3.68 33.50 -10.12
N GLY A 245 3.22 32.71 -11.09
CA GLY A 245 3.87 31.46 -11.51
C GLY A 245 3.70 31.18 -13.00
N ARG A 246 4.41 30.17 -13.49
CA ARG A 246 4.24 29.71 -14.87
C ARG A 246 2.96 28.89 -15.00
N MET A 247 2.32 28.94 -16.17
CA MET A 247 1.09 28.20 -16.45
C MET A 247 1.21 26.70 -16.12
N ASP A 248 2.32 26.05 -16.49
CA ASP A 248 2.51 24.62 -16.26
C ASP A 248 2.60 24.26 -14.76
N GLU A 249 3.16 25.16 -13.94
CA GLU A 249 3.25 24.99 -12.49
C GLU A 249 1.88 25.18 -11.83
N ILE A 250 1.09 26.17 -12.30
CA ILE A 250 -0.28 26.42 -11.84
C ILE A 250 -1.17 25.23 -12.15
N VAL A 251 -1.15 24.73 -13.40
CA VAL A 251 -1.93 23.56 -13.82
C VAL A 251 -1.60 22.34 -12.96
N ARG A 252 -0.31 22.11 -12.65
CA ARG A 252 0.10 21.01 -11.76
C ARG A 252 -0.43 21.21 -10.33
N ALA A 253 -0.31 22.42 -9.77
CA ALA A 253 -0.80 22.72 -8.42
C ALA A 253 -2.33 22.56 -8.31
N VAL A 254 -3.07 23.01 -9.33
CA VAL A 254 -4.53 22.84 -9.43
C VAL A 254 -4.91 21.37 -9.52
N ARG A 255 -4.27 20.60 -10.41
CA ARG A 255 -4.51 19.15 -10.59
C ARG A 255 -4.18 18.30 -9.36
N ASP A 256 -3.33 18.81 -8.47
CA ASP A 256 -2.94 18.12 -7.24
C ASP A 256 -3.80 18.56 -6.04
N CYS A 257 -4.81 19.43 -6.24
CA CYS A 257 -5.79 19.79 -5.22
C CYS A 257 -6.64 18.58 -4.83
N PRO A 258 -6.44 17.98 -3.64
CA PRO A 258 -7.02 16.67 -3.37
C PRO A 258 -8.54 16.70 -3.12
N SER A 259 -9.12 17.88 -2.88
CA SER A 259 -10.57 18.04 -2.74
C SER A 259 -11.27 18.48 -4.03
N GLY A 260 -10.51 18.80 -5.09
CA GLY A 260 -11.08 19.36 -6.32
C GLY A 260 -11.67 20.76 -6.14
N ALA A 261 -11.19 21.53 -5.15
CA ALA A 261 -11.63 22.90 -4.90
C ALA A 261 -11.06 23.91 -5.91
N LEU A 262 -9.96 23.54 -6.58
CA LEU A 262 -9.29 24.36 -7.57
C LEU A 262 -9.59 23.83 -8.98
N SER A 263 -9.73 24.75 -9.93
CA SER A 263 -9.76 24.49 -11.37
C SER A 263 -9.06 25.65 -12.10
N PHE A 264 -8.99 25.59 -13.43
CA PHE A 264 -8.42 26.68 -14.22
C PHE A 264 -9.21 26.91 -15.51
N ALA A 265 -9.15 28.13 -16.04
CA ALA A 265 -9.72 28.50 -17.32
C ALA A 265 -8.67 29.09 -18.26
N ILE A 266 -8.82 28.78 -19.54
CA ILE A 266 -8.04 29.35 -20.65
C ILE A 266 -9.04 30.07 -21.54
N ASP A 267 -8.76 31.32 -21.90
CA ASP A 267 -9.66 32.16 -22.70
C ASP A 267 -11.09 32.22 -22.13
N GLN A 268 -11.22 32.33 -20.80
CA GLN A 268 -12.49 32.34 -20.05
C GLN A 268 -13.31 31.03 -20.15
N VAL A 269 -12.74 29.96 -20.68
CA VAL A 269 -13.36 28.63 -20.74
C VAL A 269 -12.69 27.72 -19.73
N GLU A 270 -13.47 27.19 -18.79
CA GLU A 270 -12.98 26.23 -17.82
C GLU A 270 -12.48 24.96 -18.52
N ALA A 271 -11.22 24.60 -18.27
CA ALA A 271 -10.60 23.41 -18.83
C ALA A 271 -10.79 22.21 -17.88
N ARG A 272 -12.04 21.89 -17.54
CA ARG A 272 -12.36 20.83 -16.56
C ARG A 272 -11.78 19.47 -16.96
N ASP A 273 -11.88 19.10 -18.23
CA ASP A 273 -11.32 17.84 -18.75
C ASP A 273 -9.79 17.78 -18.66
N ALA A 274 -9.13 18.94 -18.54
CA ALA A 274 -7.71 19.00 -18.30
C ALA A 274 -7.38 18.95 -16.79
N VAL A 275 -8.30 19.34 -15.89
CA VAL A 275 -8.11 19.22 -14.44
C VAL A 275 -8.40 17.80 -13.97
N ASP A 276 -9.57 17.29 -14.33
CA ASP A 276 -10.07 15.98 -13.96
C ASP A 276 -9.42 14.92 -14.85
N ARG A 277 -8.79 13.91 -14.26
CA ARG A 277 -8.02 12.88 -14.98
C ARG A 277 -8.91 11.71 -15.43
N HIS A 278 -10.07 12.03 -16.02
CA HIS A 278 -11.07 11.03 -16.41
C HIS A 278 -10.45 9.92 -17.27
N GLY A 279 -10.69 8.66 -16.89
CA GLY A 279 -10.22 7.47 -17.62
C GLY A 279 -8.70 7.24 -17.60
N THR A 280 -7.91 8.10 -16.95
CA THR A 280 -6.44 7.95 -16.86
C THR A 280 -5.95 7.70 -15.44
N ARG A 281 -6.78 8.02 -14.43
CA ARG A 281 -6.52 7.70 -13.03
C ARG A 281 -7.41 6.56 -12.58
N GLU A 282 -6.81 5.54 -11.98
CA GLU A 282 -7.54 4.39 -11.45
C GLU A 282 -8.51 4.80 -10.34
N PRO A 283 -9.72 4.21 -10.29
CA PRO A 283 -10.65 4.39 -9.17
C PRO A 283 -10.02 3.92 -7.86
N ALA A 284 -9.70 4.86 -6.97
CA ALA A 284 -8.99 4.56 -5.73
C ALA A 284 -9.45 5.42 -4.55
N ILE A 285 -9.29 4.87 -3.34
CA ILE A 285 -9.53 5.53 -2.06
C ILE A 285 -8.24 5.50 -1.24
N GLU A 286 -7.63 6.65 -1.02
CA GLU A 286 -6.48 6.81 -0.13
C GLU A 286 -6.96 7.21 1.28
N VAL A 287 -6.54 6.49 2.30
CA VAL A 287 -6.68 6.84 3.70
C VAL A 287 -5.52 7.74 4.09
N SER A 288 -5.70 9.06 3.97
CA SER A 288 -4.61 9.99 4.31
C SER A 288 -4.35 10.03 5.82
N LYS A 289 -3.08 10.15 6.20
CA LYS A 289 -2.62 10.15 7.60
C LYS A 289 -3.34 11.22 8.41
N ASP A 290 -3.96 10.82 9.51
CA ASP A 290 -4.65 11.72 10.44
C ASP A 290 -5.72 12.60 9.75
N GLY A 291 -6.20 12.16 8.58
CA GLY A 291 -6.88 13.02 7.63
C GLY A 291 -8.07 12.35 6.95
N PRO A 292 -8.62 12.95 5.89
CA PRO A 292 -9.77 12.43 5.17
C PRO A 292 -9.44 11.19 4.32
N TYR A 293 -10.49 10.56 3.80
CA TYR A 293 -10.36 9.69 2.63
C TYR A 293 -10.25 10.55 1.37
N ARG A 294 -9.29 10.30 0.50
CA ARG A 294 -9.17 10.96 -0.80
C ARG A 294 -9.58 9.99 -1.89
N VAL A 295 -10.65 10.33 -2.57
CA VAL A 295 -11.25 9.52 -3.61
C VAL A 295 -10.81 10.06 -4.96
N THR A 296 -10.46 9.17 -5.88
CA THR A 296 -9.92 9.51 -7.21
C THR A 296 -10.41 8.51 -8.25
N GLY A 297 -10.28 8.83 -9.54
CA GLY A 297 -10.71 7.95 -10.63
C GLY A 297 -12.23 7.87 -10.80
N ALA A 298 -12.95 8.92 -10.42
CA ALA A 298 -14.39 9.09 -10.64
C ALA A 298 -15.29 8.00 -10.01
N ILE A 299 -14.93 7.51 -8.81
CA ILE A 299 -15.86 6.68 -8.02
C ILE A 299 -17.12 7.52 -7.70
N PRO A 300 -18.33 7.06 -8.06
CA PRO A 300 -19.57 7.79 -7.75
C PRO A 300 -19.83 7.93 -6.25
N LEU A 301 -20.29 9.12 -5.85
CA LEU A 301 -20.81 9.38 -4.50
C LEU A 301 -22.33 9.53 -4.57
N VAL A 302 -23.07 8.55 -4.06
CA VAL A 302 -24.52 8.41 -4.24
C VAL A 302 -25.27 8.41 -2.91
N GLN A 303 -26.53 8.83 -2.93
CA GLN A 303 -27.48 8.70 -1.82
C GLN A 303 -28.13 7.31 -1.83
N GLU A 304 -28.93 7.02 -0.79
CA GLU A 304 -29.64 5.73 -0.66
C GLU A 304 -30.56 5.43 -1.86
N ASP A 305 -31.17 6.45 -2.46
CA ASP A 305 -32.03 6.33 -3.64
C ASP A 305 -31.25 6.17 -4.97
N GLY A 306 -29.92 6.20 -4.92
CA GLY A 306 -29.03 6.12 -6.08
C GLY A 306 -28.74 7.46 -6.76
N THR A 307 -29.33 8.57 -6.32
CA THR A 307 -29.03 9.90 -6.86
C THR A 307 -27.66 10.38 -6.40
N ALA A 308 -27.02 11.29 -7.15
CA ALA A 308 -25.74 11.86 -6.75
C ALA A 308 -25.88 12.70 -5.46
N VAL A 309 -24.87 12.63 -4.58
CA VAL A 309 -24.79 13.55 -3.43
C VAL A 309 -24.60 14.98 -3.93
N PRO A 310 -25.39 15.97 -3.45
CA PRO A 310 -25.23 17.37 -3.83
C PRO A 310 -23.83 17.92 -3.55
N ARG A 311 -23.28 18.66 -4.51
CA ARG A 311 -21.94 19.25 -4.43
C ARG A 311 -22.01 20.76 -4.65
N ASP A 312 -21.05 21.46 -4.07
CA ASP A 312 -20.87 22.90 -4.23
C ASP A 312 -20.37 23.21 -5.67
N GLN A 313 -20.53 24.44 -6.12
CA GLN A 313 -20.25 24.84 -7.50
C GLN A 313 -18.80 24.56 -7.91
N GLY A 314 -18.59 23.88 -9.05
CA GLY A 314 -17.26 23.60 -9.58
C GLY A 314 -16.53 22.43 -8.89
N ALA A 315 -17.22 21.64 -8.06
CA ALA A 315 -16.66 20.42 -7.50
C ALA A 315 -16.29 19.41 -8.59
N SER A 316 -15.09 18.83 -8.46
CA SER A 316 -14.69 17.70 -9.30
C SER A 316 -15.59 16.49 -9.04
N LEU A 317 -15.89 15.76 -10.11
CA LEU A 317 -16.51 14.43 -10.04
C LEU A 317 -15.46 13.32 -10.10
N GLU A 318 -14.24 13.62 -10.57
CA GLU A 318 -13.14 12.66 -10.65
C GLU A 318 -12.45 12.45 -9.31
N HIS A 319 -12.21 13.51 -8.54
CA HIS A 319 -11.56 13.41 -7.23
C HIS A 319 -12.20 14.32 -6.17
N TYR A 320 -12.26 13.83 -4.94
CA TYR A 320 -12.85 14.56 -3.81
C TYR A 320 -12.37 13.99 -2.47
N ALA A 321 -12.58 14.73 -1.38
CA ALA A 321 -12.15 14.31 -0.05
C ALA A 321 -13.33 14.14 0.92
N LEU A 322 -13.42 12.98 1.55
CA LEU A 322 -14.47 12.62 2.50
C LEU A 322 -13.98 12.70 3.95
N CYS A 323 -14.78 13.30 4.83
CA CYS A 323 -14.45 13.45 6.24
C CYS A 323 -14.37 12.09 6.95
N ARG A 324 -13.26 11.85 7.65
CA ARG A 324 -13.02 10.64 8.46
C ARG A 324 -13.08 10.90 9.98
N CYS A 325 -12.90 12.15 10.41
CA CYS A 325 -12.80 12.52 11.82
C CYS A 325 -14.16 12.74 12.52
N GLY A 326 -15.29 12.66 11.81
CA GLY A 326 -16.62 12.96 12.35
C GLY A 326 -16.93 14.45 12.59
N GLN A 327 -15.94 15.34 12.53
CA GLN A 327 -16.08 16.75 12.96
C GLN A 327 -16.08 17.77 11.80
N SER A 328 -16.14 17.34 10.54
CA SER A 328 -16.20 18.29 9.43
C SER A 328 -17.47 19.16 9.48
N ARG A 329 -17.34 20.41 9.05
CA ARG A 329 -18.45 21.34 8.86
C ARG A 329 -19.18 21.14 7.53
N ASN A 330 -18.54 20.54 6.51
CA ASN A 330 -19.14 20.33 5.18
C ASN A 330 -19.40 18.84 4.86
N LYS A 331 -19.83 18.06 5.86
CA LYS A 331 -20.09 16.61 5.69
C LYS A 331 -21.01 16.34 4.46
N PRO A 332 -20.75 15.27 3.68
CA PRO A 332 -19.71 14.25 3.88
C PRO A 332 -18.30 14.69 3.49
N PHE A 333 -18.13 15.87 2.89
CA PHE A 333 -16.82 16.36 2.46
C PHE A 333 -15.95 16.79 3.63
N CYS A 334 -14.64 16.71 3.47
CA CYS A 334 -13.69 17.20 4.46
C CYS A 334 -13.58 18.72 4.39
N SER A 335 -13.60 19.38 5.55
CA SER A 335 -13.45 20.83 5.68
C SER A 335 -12.18 21.23 6.46
N GLY A 336 -11.19 20.34 6.54
CA GLY A 336 -9.96 20.56 7.32
C GLY A 336 -10.09 20.44 8.85
N MET A 337 -11.29 20.22 9.39
CA MET A 337 -11.53 20.18 10.85
C MET A 337 -10.71 19.13 11.60
N HIS A 338 -10.22 18.08 10.93
CA HIS A 338 -9.39 17.04 11.52
C HIS A 338 -8.12 17.60 12.19
N TRP A 339 -7.52 18.66 11.63
CA TRP A 339 -6.39 19.37 12.26
C TRP A 339 -6.77 20.00 13.59
N TYR A 340 -7.88 20.73 13.63
CA TYR A 340 -8.31 21.49 14.81
C TYR A 340 -8.79 20.61 15.96
N VAL A 341 -9.37 19.44 15.64
CA VAL A 341 -9.82 18.47 16.64
C VAL A 341 -8.75 17.45 17.01
N GLY A 342 -7.55 17.56 16.43
CA GLY A 342 -6.44 16.65 16.68
C GLY A 342 -6.78 15.19 16.35
N PHE A 343 -7.53 14.95 15.27
CA PHE A 343 -7.84 13.59 14.84
C PHE A 343 -6.56 12.85 14.50
N ARG A 344 -6.43 11.61 14.99
CA ARG A 344 -5.27 10.76 14.75
C ARG A 344 -5.72 9.37 14.32
N ASP A 345 -4.92 8.77 13.45
CA ASP A 345 -4.96 7.33 13.24
C ASP A 345 -4.59 6.57 14.52
N PRO A 346 -5.02 5.30 14.66
CA PRO A 346 -4.52 4.44 15.73
C PRO A 346 -2.99 4.47 15.77
N VAL A 347 -2.44 4.69 16.96
CA VAL A 347 -0.99 4.72 17.14
C VAL A 347 -0.47 3.30 16.92
N PRO A 348 0.60 3.10 16.12
CA PRO A 348 1.30 1.83 16.06
C PRO A 348 1.71 1.35 17.47
N GLU A 349 1.97 0.06 17.62
CA GLU A 349 2.47 -0.52 18.89
C GLU A 349 3.63 0.31 19.47
N ALA A 350 3.72 0.39 20.80
CA ALA A 350 4.61 1.35 21.49
C ALA A 350 6.11 1.15 21.19
N ASP A 351 6.50 -0.01 20.65
CA ASP A 351 7.85 -0.37 20.24
C ASP A 351 8.10 -0.25 18.72
N HIS A 352 7.08 0.11 17.92
CA HIS A 352 7.22 0.29 16.47
C HIS A 352 8.15 1.45 16.16
N ARG A 353 9.35 1.12 15.66
CA ARG A 353 10.25 2.10 15.06
C ARG A 353 9.95 2.18 13.57
N PRO A 354 9.63 3.37 13.04
CA PRO A 354 9.31 3.50 11.63
C PRO A 354 10.54 3.10 10.81
N SER A 355 10.35 2.41 9.69
CA SER A 355 11.41 2.21 8.69
C SER A 355 11.78 3.53 8.00
N ILE A 356 12.87 3.53 7.23
CA ILE A 356 13.22 4.70 6.40
C ILE A 356 12.10 4.98 5.39
N PHE A 357 11.46 3.94 4.84
CA PHE A 357 10.30 4.07 3.95
C PHE A 357 9.12 4.76 4.64
N GLU A 358 8.75 4.32 5.84
CA GLU A 358 7.65 4.92 6.60
C GLU A 358 7.96 6.38 6.96
N TRP A 359 9.18 6.65 7.41
CA TRP A 359 9.63 7.99 7.77
C TRP A 359 9.67 8.93 6.56
N ALA A 360 10.07 8.43 5.38
CA ALA A 360 10.05 9.19 4.13
C ALA A 360 8.63 9.63 3.71
N GLY A 361 7.58 9.02 4.26
CA GLY A 361 6.20 9.21 3.85
C GLY A 361 5.71 8.18 2.83
N GLY A 362 6.34 7.00 2.79
CA GLY A 362 5.95 5.85 1.98
C GLY A 362 6.10 6.04 0.47
N LEU A 363 5.43 5.17 -0.29
CA LEU A 363 5.53 5.13 -1.74
C LEU A 363 5.06 6.45 -2.39
N PRO A 364 3.96 7.10 -1.95
CA PRO A 364 3.55 8.37 -2.53
C PRO A 364 4.62 9.47 -2.44
N ALA A 365 5.41 9.50 -1.37
CA ALA A 365 6.50 10.47 -1.23
C ALA A 365 7.67 10.17 -2.17
N LEU A 366 8.06 8.91 -2.26
CA LEU A 366 9.12 8.47 -3.18
C LEU A 366 8.73 8.67 -4.64
N GLU A 367 7.47 8.42 -5.01
CA GLU A 367 6.96 8.66 -6.37
C GLU A 367 6.96 10.16 -6.71
N ARG A 368 6.58 11.05 -5.78
CA ARG A 368 6.69 12.50 -6.02
C ARG A 368 8.15 12.89 -6.30
N MET A 369 9.08 12.37 -5.50
CA MET A 369 10.51 12.62 -5.68
C MET A 369 11.02 12.13 -7.05
N THR A 370 10.75 10.87 -7.41
CA THR A 370 11.25 10.30 -8.67
C THR A 370 10.61 10.96 -9.88
N ARG A 371 9.34 11.37 -9.80
CA ARG A 371 8.69 12.16 -10.85
C ARG A 371 9.33 13.53 -11.02
N LEU A 372 9.59 14.27 -9.94
CA LEU A 372 10.34 15.54 -10.04
C LEU A 372 11.72 15.30 -10.66
N PHE A 373 12.40 14.25 -10.26
CA PHE A 373 13.71 13.90 -10.82
C PHE A 373 13.64 13.65 -12.33
N TYR A 374 12.83 12.69 -12.77
CA TYR A 374 12.80 12.22 -14.16
C TYR A 374 11.98 13.12 -15.11
N GLU A 375 10.93 13.79 -14.64
CA GLU A 375 10.05 14.61 -15.49
C GLU A 375 10.47 16.09 -15.53
N LYS A 376 11.09 16.61 -14.46
CA LYS A 376 11.51 18.02 -14.39
C LYS A 376 13.02 18.17 -14.56
N HIS A 377 13.84 17.51 -13.74
CA HIS A 377 15.28 17.82 -13.66
C HIS A 377 16.11 17.12 -14.73
N VAL A 378 15.92 15.82 -14.95
CA VAL A 378 16.68 15.02 -15.94
C VAL A 378 16.59 15.59 -17.36
N PRO A 379 15.41 15.97 -17.90
CA PRO A 379 15.31 16.47 -19.28
C PRO A 379 16.02 17.80 -19.51
N GLN A 380 16.27 18.57 -18.44
CA GLN A 380 16.96 19.87 -18.50
C GLN A 380 18.47 19.73 -18.33
N ASP A 381 18.96 18.55 -17.94
CA ASP A 381 20.37 18.32 -17.69
C ASP A 381 21.05 17.71 -18.93
N PRO A 382 22.04 18.40 -19.54
CA PRO A 382 22.65 17.94 -20.79
C PRO A 382 23.43 16.63 -20.66
N LEU A 383 23.84 16.26 -19.43
CA LEU A 383 24.63 15.06 -19.17
C LEU A 383 23.72 13.84 -18.94
N LEU A 384 22.59 14.03 -18.25
CA LEU A 384 21.66 12.95 -17.94
C LEU A 384 20.55 12.76 -18.99
N ALA A 385 20.08 13.82 -19.65
CA ALA A 385 18.97 13.73 -20.60
C ALA A 385 19.20 12.65 -21.68
N PRO A 386 20.39 12.49 -22.29
CA PRO A 386 20.62 11.43 -23.27
C PRO A 386 20.49 10.02 -22.70
N LEU A 387 20.83 9.79 -21.43
CA LEU A 387 20.77 8.48 -20.78
C LEU A 387 19.33 7.99 -20.57
N PHE A 388 18.39 8.92 -20.44
CA PHE A 388 17.00 8.64 -20.11
C PHE A 388 16.01 8.99 -21.24
N ALA A 389 16.50 9.43 -22.40
CA ALA A 389 15.67 9.86 -23.52
C ALA A 389 14.67 8.79 -24.01
N SER A 390 15.01 7.50 -23.84
CA SER A 390 14.18 6.35 -24.22
C SER A 390 13.58 5.60 -23.03
N MET A 391 13.57 6.20 -21.84
CA MET A 391 12.98 5.56 -20.67
C MET A 391 11.47 5.33 -20.85
N SER A 392 10.97 4.26 -20.24
CA SER A 392 9.52 4.01 -20.21
C SER A 392 8.79 5.10 -19.41
N PRO A 393 7.56 5.49 -19.78
CA PRO A 393 6.79 6.49 -19.04
C PRO A 393 6.57 6.17 -17.55
N ASP A 394 6.54 4.88 -17.20
CA ASP A 394 6.38 4.38 -15.82
C ASP A 394 7.71 4.21 -15.05
N HIS A 395 8.84 4.63 -15.64
CA HIS A 395 10.15 4.55 -15.00
C HIS A 395 10.23 5.23 -13.62
N PRO A 396 9.64 6.42 -13.38
CA PRO A 396 9.63 7.04 -12.06
C PRO A 396 9.00 6.16 -10.97
N GLN A 397 7.90 5.48 -11.29
CA GLN A 397 7.16 4.60 -10.38
C GLN A 397 7.98 3.35 -10.07
N ARG A 398 8.66 2.77 -11.07
CA ARG A 398 9.56 1.63 -10.88
C ARG A 398 10.70 1.96 -9.92
N VAL A 399 11.33 3.13 -10.09
CA VAL A 399 12.42 3.56 -9.19
C VAL A 399 11.89 3.87 -7.79
N ALA A 400 10.70 4.44 -7.65
CA ALA A 400 10.10 4.67 -6.34
C ALA A 400 9.81 3.35 -5.60
N LYS A 401 9.30 2.33 -6.30
CA LYS A 401 9.11 0.98 -5.73
C LYS A 401 10.43 0.33 -5.34
N TRP A 402 11.46 0.45 -6.18
CA TRP A 402 12.81 -0.03 -5.85
C TRP A 402 13.33 0.61 -4.56
N LEU A 403 13.29 1.94 -4.49
CA LEU A 403 13.72 2.68 -3.29
C LEU A 403 12.86 2.33 -2.08
N GLY A 404 11.56 2.11 -2.27
CA GLY A 404 10.63 1.76 -1.20
C GLY A 404 10.98 0.41 -0.58
N GLU A 405 11.18 -0.62 -1.40
CA GLU A 405 11.62 -1.94 -0.93
C GLU A 405 13.00 -1.87 -0.26
N VAL A 406 13.93 -1.10 -0.86
CA VAL A 406 15.25 -0.92 -0.26
C VAL A 406 15.19 -0.27 1.12
N PHE A 407 14.35 0.74 1.30
CA PHE A 407 14.18 1.42 2.58
C PHE A 407 13.29 0.67 3.58
N CYS A 408 13.25 -0.66 3.43
CA CYS A 408 12.50 -1.59 4.27
C CYS A 408 10.99 -1.34 4.24
N GLY A 409 10.49 -0.88 3.09
CA GLY A 409 9.08 -0.95 2.72
C GLY A 409 8.74 -2.28 2.02
N PRO A 410 7.52 -2.44 1.51
CA PRO A 410 7.08 -3.72 0.94
C PRO A 410 7.76 -4.09 -0.38
N SER A 411 7.78 -5.40 -0.67
CA SER A 411 8.51 -6.05 -1.77
C SER A 411 7.96 -5.78 -3.18
N ARG A 412 7.28 -4.65 -3.40
CA ARG A 412 6.54 -4.37 -4.64
C ARG A 412 7.42 -4.39 -5.87
N TYR A 413 8.67 -3.96 -5.75
CA TYR A 413 9.55 -3.98 -6.91
C TYR A 413 9.92 -5.42 -7.27
N SER A 414 10.21 -6.25 -6.27
CA SER A 414 10.44 -7.68 -6.45
C SER A 414 9.23 -8.39 -7.02
N ASP A 415 8.04 -8.14 -6.46
CA ASP A 415 6.80 -8.82 -6.84
C ASP A 415 6.37 -8.47 -8.27
N GLU A 416 6.54 -7.21 -8.70
CA GLU A 416 6.09 -6.75 -10.02
C GLU A 416 7.16 -6.82 -11.11
N TYR A 417 8.44 -6.60 -10.76
CA TYR A 417 9.52 -6.42 -11.75
C TYR A 417 10.62 -7.47 -11.64
N GLY A 418 10.62 -8.35 -10.64
CA GLY A 418 11.61 -9.43 -10.50
C GLY A 418 12.89 -9.03 -9.77
N GLY A 419 12.85 -7.97 -8.97
CA GLY A 419 13.84 -7.70 -7.93
C GLY A 419 15.23 -7.34 -8.45
N TYR A 420 16.25 -7.62 -7.65
CA TYR A 420 17.65 -7.27 -7.92
C TYR A 420 18.11 -7.67 -9.34
N THR A 421 17.81 -8.89 -9.78
CA THR A 421 18.21 -9.42 -11.09
C THR A 421 17.73 -8.51 -12.22
N ARG A 422 16.47 -8.07 -12.15
CA ARG A 422 15.91 -7.12 -13.09
C ARG A 422 16.63 -5.78 -13.02
N MET A 423 16.82 -5.22 -11.83
CA MET A 423 17.46 -3.91 -11.64
C MET A 423 18.86 -3.88 -12.27
N ILE A 424 19.69 -4.89 -12.00
CA ILE A 424 21.05 -4.99 -12.56
C ILE A 424 21.02 -5.09 -14.07
N SER A 425 20.11 -5.89 -14.64
CA SER A 425 19.97 -6.02 -16.11
C SER A 425 19.74 -4.67 -16.80
N GLN A 426 19.16 -3.69 -16.09
CA GLN A 426 18.90 -2.34 -16.62
C GLN A 426 20.10 -1.41 -16.54
N HIS A 427 21.21 -1.81 -15.91
CA HIS A 427 22.43 -1.02 -15.78
C HIS A 427 23.59 -1.58 -16.60
N MET A 428 23.59 -2.89 -16.87
CA MET A 428 24.63 -3.58 -17.64
C MET A 428 24.91 -2.93 -19.00
N GLY A 429 26.19 -2.74 -19.32
CA GLY A 429 26.65 -2.28 -20.63
C GLY A 429 26.36 -0.80 -20.95
N LYS A 430 25.92 -0.01 -19.96
CA LYS A 430 25.61 1.42 -20.17
C LYS A 430 26.83 2.34 -20.11
N GLY A 431 27.99 1.87 -19.62
CA GLY A 431 29.23 2.66 -19.56
C GLY A 431 29.08 3.99 -18.81
N LEU A 432 28.39 3.98 -17.67
CA LEU A 432 28.12 5.19 -16.90
C LEU A 432 29.44 5.79 -16.39
N THR A 433 29.56 7.12 -16.47
CA THR A 433 30.75 7.85 -16.00
C THR A 433 30.58 8.37 -14.57
N GLU A 434 31.69 8.67 -13.91
CA GLU A 434 31.67 9.29 -12.57
C GLU A 434 31.01 10.68 -12.59
N GLU A 435 31.18 11.43 -13.68
CA GLU A 435 30.52 12.73 -13.86
C GLU A 435 28.98 12.58 -13.93
N GLN A 436 28.50 11.59 -14.70
CA GLN A 436 27.07 11.26 -14.78
C GLN A 436 26.53 10.83 -13.42
N ARG A 437 27.27 9.98 -12.69
CA ARG A 437 26.90 9.54 -11.34
C ARG A 437 26.77 10.71 -10.37
N ALA A 438 27.80 11.55 -10.27
CA ALA A 438 27.79 12.71 -9.38
C ALA A 438 26.64 13.67 -9.71
N ARG A 439 26.35 13.88 -10.99
CA ARG A 439 25.21 14.71 -11.43
C ARG A 439 23.87 14.08 -11.07
N TRP A 440 23.73 12.76 -11.23
CA TRP A 440 22.53 12.00 -10.85
C TRP A 440 22.24 12.12 -9.34
N VAL A 441 23.25 11.91 -8.49
CA VAL A 441 23.12 12.02 -7.02
C VAL A 441 22.67 13.42 -6.61
N LYS A 442 23.29 14.46 -7.18
CA LYS A 442 22.95 15.86 -6.90
C LYS A 442 21.51 16.18 -7.23
N LEU A 443 21.05 15.82 -8.43
CA LEU A 443 19.69 16.13 -8.89
C LEU A 443 18.63 15.31 -8.16
N LEU A 444 18.91 14.05 -7.79
CA LEU A 444 17.97 13.26 -6.99
C LEU A 444 17.83 13.83 -5.58
N THR A 445 18.93 14.28 -4.99
CA THR A 445 18.95 14.92 -3.67
C THR A 445 18.18 16.24 -3.66
N LEU A 446 18.27 17.04 -4.72
CA LEU A 446 17.43 18.22 -4.94
C LEU A 446 15.95 17.83 -5.07
N SER A 447 15.65 16.79 -5.85
CA SER A 447 14.28 16.30 -6.05
C SER A 447 13.65 15.83 -4.75
N ALA A 448 14.43 15.20 -3.86
CA ALA A 448 13.97 14.81 -2.52
C ALA A 448 13.54 16.02 -1.69
N GLN A 449 14.31 17.11 -1.73
CA GLN A 449 13.98 18.36 -1.03
C GLN A 449 12.71 19.00 -1.61
N GLU A 450 12.64 19.12 -2.94
CA GLU A 450 11.46 19.70 -3.62
C GLU A 450 10.19 18.85 -3.43
N ALA A 451 10.32 17.53 -3.27
CA ALA A 451 9.21 16.62 -2.97
C ALA A 451 8.71 16.68 -1.53
N GLY A 452 9.42 17.41 -0.65
CA GLY A 452 9.09 17.53 0.76
C GLY A 452 9.41 16.28 1.58
N LEU A 453 10.40 15.48 1.17
CA LEU A 453 10.90 14.41 2.03
C LEU A 453 11.47 15.00 3.34
N PRO A 454 11.54 14.21 4.43
CA PRO A 454 12.08 14.68 5.70
C PRO A 454 13.47 15.30 5.56
N ASN A 455 13.72 16.33 6.38
CA ASN A 455 14.96 17.10 6.38
C ASN A 455 15.73 17.03 7.71
N ASP A 456 15.31 16.15 8.63
CA ASP A 456 16.07 15.84 9.84
C ASP A 456 17.42 15.17 9.51
N ALA A 457 18.40 15.32 10.41
CA ALA A 457 19.78 14.91 10.14
C ALA A 457 19.89 13.39 9.95
N GLU A 458 19.11 12.64 10.72
CA GLU A 458 19.03 11.19 10.73
C GLU A 458 18.59 10.67 9.36
N PHE A 459 17.44 11.13 8.86
CA PHE A 459 16.94 10.73 7.54
C PHE A 459 17.88 11.18 6.42
N ARG A 460 18.35 12.43 6.44
CA ARG A 460 19.22 12.96 5.38
C ARG A 460 20.54 12.23 5.29
N SER A 461 21.10 11.81 6.43
CA SER A 461 22.29 10.97 6.51
C SER A 461 22.04 9.59 5.89
N ALA A 462 20.99 8.89 6.34
CA ALA A 462 20.68 7.54 5.88
C ALA A 462 20.33 7.48 4.39
N PHE A 463 19.47 8.39 3.93
CA PHE A 463 19.08 8.52 2.52
C PHE A 463 20.30 8.85 1.64
N GLY A 464 21.07 9.88 2.01
CA GLY A 464 22.25 10.29 1.25
C GLY A 464 23.31 9.20 1.14
N ALA A 465 23.55 8.45 2.22
CA ALA A 465 24.49 7.34 2.24
C ALA A 465 24.08 6.22 1.28
N TYR A 466 22.80 5.82 1.25
CA TYR A 466 22.33 4.83 0.29
C TYR A 466 22.46 5.31 -1.15
N ILE A 467 22.00 6.54 -1.45
CA ILE A 467 22.04 7.09 -2.79
C ILE A 467 23.49 7.16 -3.32
N GLU A 468 24.42 7.58 -2.48
CA GLU A 468 25.85 7.57 -2.82
C GLU A 468 26.36 6.14 -3.06
N TRP A 469 26.12 5.23 -2.12
CA TRP A 469 26.53 3.82 -2.21
C TRP A 469 25.98 3.12 -3.46
N GLY A 470 24.67 3.18 -3.68
CA GLY A 470 23.98 2.54 -4.80
C GLY A 470 24.38 3.11 -6.15
N SER A 471 24.62 4.43 -6.24
CA SER A 471 25.07 5.07 -7.47
C SER A 471 26.45 4.58 -7.92
N ARG A 472 27.36 4.28 -6.99
CA ARG A 472 28.68 3.70 -7.29
C ARG A 472 28.55 2.29 -7.85
N LEU A 473 27.66 1.49 -7.28
CA LEU A 473 27.36 0.16 -7.80
C LEU A 473 26.79 0.23 -9.22
N ALA A 474 25.92 1.19 -9.50
CA ALA A 474 25.40 1.39 -10.85
C ALA A 474 26.52 1.67 -11.86
N VAL A 475 27.51 2.50 -11.50
CA VAL A 475 28.70 2.75 -12.34
C VAL A 475 29.48 1.46 -12.58
N GLU A 476 29.82 0.72 -11.52
CA GLU A 476 30.58 -0.53 -11.64
C GLU A 476 29.88 -1.57 -12.52
N ASN A 477 28.58 -1.79 -12.28
CA ASN A 477 27.77 -2.77 -13.02
C ASN A 477 27.57 -2.36 -14.48
N SER A 478 27.72 -1.08 -14.82
CA SER A 478 27.54 -0.60 -16.18
C SER A 478 28.76 -0.78 -17.08
N GLN A 479 29.94 -1.09 -16.51
CA GLN A 479 31.18 -1.18 -17.27
C GLN A 479 31.20 -2.41 -18.20
N ALA A 480 31.97 -2.30 -19.28
CA ALA A 480 32.21 -3.42 -20.18
C ALA A 480 32.95 -4.54 -19.43
N GLY A 481 32.42 -5.76 -19.50
CA GLY A 481 33.00 -6.93 -18.83
C GLY A 481 32.67 -7.06 -17.34
N ALA A 482 31.78 -6.22 -16.78
CA ALA A 482 31.27 -6.41 -15.43
C ALA A 482 30.54 -7.77 -15.30
N THR A 483 30.75 -8.48 -14.20
CA THR A 483 30.11 -9.76 -13.87
C THR A 483 29.51 -9.69 -12.46
N PRO A 484 28.41 -8.92 -12.26
CA PRO A 484 27.76 -8.83 -10.97
C PRO A 484 27.23 -10.20 -10.51
N PRO A 485 27.25 -10.49 -9.19
CA PRO A 485 26.70 -11.73 -8.66
C PRO A 485 25.24 -11.94 -9.10
N PRO A 486 24.89 -13.08 -9.71
CA PRO A 486 23.52 -13.36 -10.10
C PRO A 486 22.67 -13.66 -8.85
N HIS A 487 21.39 -13.26 -8.86
CA HIS A 487 20.39 -13.62 -7.84
C HIS A 487 20.64 -13.13 -6.39
N MET A 488 21.24 -11.95 -6.20
CA MET A 488 21.26 -11.33 -4.87
C MET A 488 19.85 -10.86 -4.44
N PRO A 489 19.56 -10.78 -3.13
CA PRO A 489 18.35 -10.11 -2.65
C PRO A 489 18.41 -8.60 -2.93
N VAL A 490 17.24 -7.95 -2.92
CA VAL A 490 17.19 -6.48 -2.90
C VAL A 490 17.85 -6.00 -1.60
N PRO A 491 18.74 -4.98 -1.65
CA PRO A 491 19.39 -4.48 -0.44
C PRO A 491 18.36 -3.97 0.57
N HIS A 492 18.48 -4.34 1.84
CA HIS A 492 17.69 -3.74 2.91
C HIS A 492 18.53 -2.67 3.60
N TRP A 493 18.11 -1.41 3.44
CA TRP A 493 18.75 -0.23 3.99
C TRP A 493 17.90 0.31 5.13
N ASP A 494 18.25 -0.10 6.35
CA ASP A 494 17.59 0.32 7.58
C ASP A 494 18.33 1.50 8.24
N TRP A 495 17.93 1.87 9.46
CA TRP A 495 18.58 2.93 10.23
C TRP A 495 19.97 2.56 10.74
N HIS A 496 20.37 1.29 10.63
CA HIS A 496 21.72 0.83 10.98
C HIS A 496 22.59 0.83 9.71
N THR A 497 23.92 0.68 9.88
CA THR A 497 24.85 0.72 8.74
C THR A 497 24.66 -0.48 7.81
N ALA A 498 23.77 -0.33 6.84
CA ALA A 498 23.42 -1.34 5.84
C ALA A 498 24.50 -1.59 4.76
N ALA A 499 25.58 -0.80 4.72
CA ALA A 499 26.73 -1.06 3.84
C ALA A 499 27.64 -2.20 4.33
N GLY A 500 27.44 -2.69 5.56
CA GLY A 500 28.32 -3.68 6.19
C GLY A 500 29.73 -3.15 6.49
N ALA A 501 30.57 -4.02 7.06
CA ALA A 501 31.99 -3.69 7.26
C ALA A 501 32.72 -3.57 5.91
N PRO A 502 33.81 -2.77 5.81
CA PRO A 502 34.63 -2.73 4.60
C PRO A 502 35.04 -4.14 4.14
N GLY A 503 34.86 -4.42 2.84
CA GLY A 503 35.17 -5.73 2.25
C GLY A 503 34.06 -6.78 2.33
N SER A 504 32.92 -6.50 2.97
CA SER A 504 31.78 -7.42 3.04
C SER A 504 31.02 -7.62 1.71
N ARG A 505 31.29 -6.80 0.69
CA ARG A 505 30.63 -6.87 -0.63
C ARG A 505 31.53 -7.51 -1.68
N VAL A 506 30.95 -8.38 -2.51
CA VAL A 506 31.58 -8.90 -3.74
C VAL A 506 31.56 -7.85 -4.86
N PRO A 507 32.71 -7.40 -5.40
CA PRO A 507 32.78 -6.44 -6.51
C PRO A 507 32.26 -7.01 -7.83
N ALA A 508 31.65 -6.17 -8.68
CA ALA A 508 31.21 -6.58 -10.01
C ALA A 508 32.34 -6.59 -11.05
N ILE A 509 33.43 -5.89 -10.75
CA ILE A 509 34.66 -5.86 -11.53
C ILE A 509 35.69 -6.61 -10.68
N ALA A 510 36.12 -7.79 -11.14
CA ALA A 510 37.13 -8.56 -10.42
C ALA A 510 38.43 -7.73 -10.31
N ALA A 511 39.02 -7.66 -9.11
CA ALA A 511 40.43 -7.30 -8.99
C ALA A 511 41.27 -8.32 -9.78
N PRO A 512 42.43 -7.96 -10.36
CA PRO A 512 43.33 -8.94 -10.95
C PRO A 512 43.58 -10.02 -9.89
N ALA A 513 43.18 -11.25 -10.21
CA ALA A 513 43.22 -12.35 -9.28
C ALA A 513 44.65 -12.48 -8.72
N ALA A 514 44.78 -12.54 -7.39
CA ALA A 514 45.94 -13.18 -6.80
C ALA A 514 46.03 -14.60 -7.38
N GLU A 515 47.24 -15.04 -7.70
CA GLU A 515 47.53 -16.28 -8.44
C GLU A 515 46.62 -17.45 -7.99
N PRO A 516 46.07 -18.25 -8.93
CA PRO A 516 45.17 -19.33 -8.58
C PRO A 516 45.88 -20.31 -7.64
N GLU A 517 45.34 -20.44 -6.43
CA GLU A 517 45.73 -21.47 -5.47
C GLU A 517 45.58 -22.84 -6.14
N ALA A 518 46.63 -23.66 -6.09
CA ALA A 518 46.67 -24.93 -6.80
C ALA A 518 45.45 -25.81 -6.43
N PRO A 519 44.86 -26.55 -7.38
CA PRO A 519 43.70 -27.39 -7.09
C PRO A 519 44.01 -28.36 -5.95
N PRO A 520 43.06 -28.59 -5.02
CA PRO A 520 43.29 -29.47 -3.87
C PRO A 520 43.58 -30.88 -4.36
N VAL A 521 44.59 -31.51 -3.77
CA VAL A 521 44.95 -32.90 -4.05
C VAL A 521 43.90 -33.80 -3.41
N LEU A 522 43.22 -34.61 -4.21
CA LEU A 522 42.28 -35.61 -3.72
C LEU A 522 43.04 -36.88 -3.31
N PRO A 523 42.62 -37.55 -2.22
CA PRO A 523 43.29 -38.76 -1.77
C PRO A 523 43.06 -39.89 -2.77
N SER A 524 44.07 -40.77 -2.93
CA SER A 524 43.92 -41.96 -3.76
C SER A 524 42.93 -42.98 -3.15
N ALA A 525 42.53 -44.01 -3.90
CA ALA A 525 41.49 -44.96 -3.46
C ALA A 525 41.85 -45.70 -2.16
N ASP A 526 43.13 -45.98 -1.93
CA ASP A 526 43.65 -46.78 -0.80
C ASP A 526 44.31 -45.93 0.29
N GLU A 527 44.21 -44.61 0.19
CA GLU A 527 44.85 -43.66 1.11
C GLU A 527 43.87 -43.15 2.17
N PRO A 528 44.24 -43.18 3.47
CA PRO A 528 43.42 -42.60 4.54
C PRO A 528 43.21 -41.10 4.33
N VAL A 529 41.97 -40.64 4.44
CA VAL A 529 41.62 -39.23 4.33
C VAL A 529 41.93 -38.53 5.64
N ARG A 530 42.67 -37.43 5.57
CA ARG A 530 43.14 -36.64 6.72
C ARG A 530 42.65 -35.22 6.60
N PHE A 531 42.30 -34.60 7.73
CA PHE A 531 41.69 -33.29 7.68
C PHE A 531 42.66 -32.23 7.15
N ALA A 532 43.89 -32.18 7.67
CA ALA A 532 44.90 -31.23 7.22
C ALA A 532 45.24 -31.34 5.73
N ASP A 533 45.37 -32.57 5.22
CA ASP A 533 45.91 -32.84 3.88
C ASP A 533 44.82 -32.87 2.80
N HIS A 534 43.61 -33.32 3.14
CA HIS A 534 42.59 -33.67 2.15
C HIS A 534 41.25 -32.97 2.33
N VAL A 535 40.90 -32.50 3.54
CA VAL A 535 39.59 -31.88 3.80
C VAL A 535 39.71 -30.36 3.88
N LYS A 536 40.65 -29.85 4.67
CA LYS A 536 40.91 -28.42 4.82
C LYS A 536 41.15 -27.73 3.46
N PRO A 537 41.92 -28.29 2.52
CA PRO A 537 42.13 -27.68 1.21
C PRO A 537 40.89 -27.65 0.30
N LEU A 538 39.84 -28.43 0.61
CA LEU A 538 38.59 -28.39 -0.16
C LEU A 538 37.79 -27.11 0.12
N PHE A 539 37.98 -26.50 1.30
CA PHE A 539 37.35 -25.23 1.69
C PHE A 539 38.25 -24.05 1.32
N ARG A 540 37.79 -23.20 0.40
CA ARG A 540 38.52 -22.00 -0.04
C ARG A 540 38.52 -20.94 1.06
N ALA A 541 39.43 -19.98 0.97
CA ALA A 541 39.47 -18.84 1.90
C ALA A 541 38.12 -18.10 2.00
N MET A 542 37.41 -17.94 0.87
CA MET A 542 36.07 -17.34 0.83
C MET A 542 35.01 -18.19 1.53
N ASP A 543 35.08 -19.52 1.40
CA ASP A 543 34.16 -20.45 2.07
C ASP A 543 34.31 -20.32 3.58
N ARG A 544 35.57 -20.32 4.08
CA ARG A 544 35.89 -20.10 5.49
C ARG A 544 35.37 -18.75 5.98
N GLN A 545 35.71 -17.64 5.30
CA GLN A 545 35.26 -16.31 5.70
C GLN A 545 33.73 -16.21 5.80
N SER A 546 33.02 -16.86 4.89
CA SER A 546 31.55 -16.91 4.86
C SER A 546 30.95 -17.73 6.01
N MET A 547 31.74 -18.54 6.71
CA MET A 547 31.28 -19.45 7.77
C MET A 547 31.88 -19.16 9.14
N THR A 548 32.96 -18.37 9.24
CA THR A 548 33.67 -18.08 10.51
C THR A 548 32.76 -17.52 11.60
N PHE A 549 31.65 -16.86 11.25
CA PHE A 549 30.67 -16.38 12.23
C PHE A 549 29.83 -17.49 12.90
N VAL A 550 29.80 -18.69 12.30
CA VAL A 550 29.13 -19.90 12.81
C VAL A 550 30.15 -20.88 13.39
N PHE A 551 31.18 -21.25 12.62
CA PHE A 551 32.32 -22.09 13.02
C PHE A 551 33.45 -22.04 11.97
N ASP A 552 34.68 -22.43 12.33
CA ASP A 552 35.83 -22.32 11.42
C ASP A 552 36.00 -23.56 10.52
N LEU A 553 35.81 -23.40 9.21
CA LEU A 553 35.98 -24.48 8.21
C LEU A 553 37.43 -24.97 8.05
N TRP A 554 38.40 -24.30 8.65
CA TRP A 554 39.80 -24.75 8.70
C TRP A 554 40.21 -25.30 10.07
N ALA A 555 39.29 -25.37 11.03
CA ALA A 555 39.51 -26.03 12.31
C ALA A 555 38.91 -27.43 12.29
N HIS A 556 39.75 -28.44 12.54
CA HIS A 556 39.36 -29.85 12.56
C HIS A 556 38.15 -30.10 13.46
N ASP A 557 38.19 -29.61 14.69
CA ASP A 557 37.17 -29.91 15.70
C ASP A 557 35.79 -29.34 15.32
N ASP A 558 35.77 -28.18 14.70
CA ASP A 558 34.55 -27.54 14.23
C ASP A 558 33.97 -28.29 13.03
N VAL A 559 34.79 -28.59 12.01
CA VAL A 559 34.33 -29.36 10.85
C VAL A 559 33.89 -30.77 11.25
N SER A 560 34.61 -31.41 12.18
CA SER A 560 34.28 -32.75 12.69
C SER A 560 32.95 -32.77 13.45
N ARG A 561 32.68 -31.75 14.28
CA ARG A 561 31.41 -31.58 15.01
C ARG A 561 30.22 -31.37 14.07
N HIS A 562 30.44 -30.69 12.94
CA HIS A 562 29.38 -30.32 12.00
C HIS A 562 29.35 -31.17 10.72
N ALA A 563 30.15 -32.24 10.64
CA ALA A 563 30.44 -32.97 9.41
C ALA A 563 29.18 -33.52 8.69
N ASP A 564 28.22 -34.08 9.43
CA ASP A 564 26.98 -34.62 8.83
C ASP A 564 26.06 -33.52 8.27
N ALA A 565 26.02 -32.35 8.91
CA ALA A 565 25.28 -31.21 8.41
C ALA A 565 25.94 -30.63 7.16
N ILE A 566 27.28 -30.53 7.17
CA ILE A 566 28.08 -30.11 6.03
C ILE A 566 27.86 -31.05 4.84
N LEU A 567 28.00 -32.37 5.03
CA LEU A 567 27.84 -33.36 3.97
C LEU A 567 26.44 -33.33 3.35
N ARG A 568 25.39 -33.15 4.17
CA ARG A 568 24.01 -32.99 3.65
C ARG A 568 23.88 -31.78 2.74
N ARG A 569 24.46 -30.64 3.12
CA ARG A 569 24.40 -29.41 2.31
C ARG A 569 25.23 -29.49 1.05
N LEU A 570 26.41 -30.12 1.11
CA LEU A 570 27.26 -30.41 -0.04
C LEU A 570 26.52 -31.29 -1.06
N ARG A 571 25.89 -32.39 -0.62
CA ARG A 571 25.08 -33.29 -1.49
C ARG A 571 23.85 -32.61 -2.08
N ALA A 572 23.25 -31.67 -1.34
CA ALA A 572 22.12 -30.87 -1.84
C ALA A 572 22.54 -29.74 -2.79
N GLY A 573 23.85 -29.51 -2.99
CA GLY A 573 24.35 -28.40 -3.81
C GLY A 573 24.05 -27.01 -3.25
N THR A 574 23.70 -26.93 -1.96
CA THR A 574 23.34 -25.66 -1.27
C THR A 574 24.52 -25.04 -0.51
N MET A 575 25.70 -25.64 -0.68
CA MET A 575 26.96 -25.18 -0.13
C MET A 575 28.10 -25.62 -1.06
N PRO A 576 29.06 -24.74 -1.39
CA PRO A 576 29.11 -23.30 -1.08
C PRO A 576 28.06 -22.47 -1.83
N CYS A 577 27.85 -21.21 -1.41
CA CYS A 577 26.80 -20.33 -1.93
C CYS A 577 26.99 -19.91 -3.39
N ASP A 578 28.19 -20.12 -3.94
CA ASP A 578 28.59 -19.76 -5.29
C ASP A 578 28.61 -20.95 -6.28
N GLY A 579 28.22 -22.16 -5.84
CA GLY A 579 28.01 -23.31 -6.72
C GLY A 579 28.31 -24.68 -6.05
N PRO A 580 27.76 -25.79 -6.57
CA PRO A 580 27.95 -27.12 -6.00
C PRO A 580 29.39 -27.64 -6.18
N TRP A 581 29.85 -28.47 -5.23
CA TRP A 581 31.12 -29.19 -5.38
C TRP A 581 31.02 -30.32 -6.42
N PRO A 582 32.12 -30.63 -7.16
CA PRO A 582 32.25 -31.87 -7.91
C PRO A 582 32.08 -33.10 -7.01
N THR A 583 31.51 -34.17 -7.56
CA THR A 583 31.21 -35.42 -6.84
C THR A 583 32.43 -35.99 -6.13
N GLU A 584 33.62 -35.91 -6.74
CA GLU A 584 34.85 -36.47 -6.21
C GLU A 584 35.31 -35.79 -4.91
N ARG A 585 35.00 -34.49 -4.73
CA ARG A 585 35.26 -33.76 -3.48
C ARG A 585 34.27 -34.14 -2.39
N ILE A 586 33.01 -34.34 -2.76
CA ILE A 586 31.96 -34.79 -1.85
C ILE A 586 32.28 -36.19 -1.35
N ASP A 587 32.75 -37.08 -2.24
CA ASP A 587 33.14 -38.44 -1.91
C ASP A 587 34.36 -38.47 -0.99
N ALA A 588 35.37 -37.63 -1.23
CA ALA A 588 36.51 -37.50 -0.32
C ALA A 588 36.10 -37.03 1.09
N PHE A 589 35.18 -36.05 1.18
CA PHE A 589 34.66 -35.58 2.47
C PHE A 589 33.79 -36.62 3.17
N ALA A 590 32.95 -37.36 2.43
CA ALA A 590 32.16 -38.46 2.97
C ALA A 590 33.06 -39.57 3.50
N ARG A 591 34.11 -39.93 2.76
CA ARG A 591 35.08 -40.95 3.16
C ARG A 591 35.84 -40.54 4.43
N TRP A 592 36.20 -39.27 4.57
CA TRP A 592 36.77 -38.75 5.82
C TRP A 592 35.86 -38.93 7.03
N ILE A 593 34.55 -38.76 6.86
CA ILE A 593 33.56 -39.01 7.93
C ILE A 593 33.52 -40.50 8.29
N ASP A 594 33.47 -41.36 7.28
CA ASP A 594 33.39 -42.82 7.45
C ASP A 594 34.66 -43.42 8.09
N GLU A 595 35.83 -42.85 7.80
CA GLU A 595 37.13 -43.23 8.37
C GLU A 595 37.39 -42.68 9.78
N GLY A 596 36.38 -42.05 10.39
CA GLY A 596 36.42 -41.60 11.78
C GLY A 596 36.95 -40.18 11.98
N LYS A 597 36.92 -39.33 10.95
CA LYS A 597 37.25 -37.90 11.01
C LYS A 597 38.68 -37.66 11.53
N GLN A 598 39.67 -38.21 10.83
CA GLN A 598 41.09 -38.09 11.20
C GLN A 598 41.59 -36.64 11.05
N PRO A 599 42.39 -36.12 12.00
CA PRO A 599 42.91 -34.75 11.95
C PRO A 599 43.87 -34.45 10.79
#